data_AF-A0A7S0JU23-F1
#
_entry.id   AF-A0A7S0JU23-F1
#
_cell.length_a   1.000
_cell.length_b   1.000
_cell.length_c   1.000
_cell.angle_alpha   90.00
_cell.angle_beta   90.00
_cell.angle_gamma   90.00
#
_symmetry.space_group_name_H-M   'P 1'
#
loop_
_entity.id
_entity.type
_entity.pdbx_description
1 polymer ?
#
loop_
_entity_poly.entity_id
_entity_poly.type
_entity_poly.pdbx_seq_one_letter_code
_entity_poly.pdbx_strand_id
1 'polypeptide(L)'
;GAGTVDITHVISAEGESMAVGTGRGVRVSGEVEEWLKQVEVQSQASLRQAIRAGMSRYSSMPRADFAASLDTLGQAVGTVCQIMWARGTEDAIVAQGLLGGDSS
;
A
#
# COMPACT_ATOMS: atom_id res chain seq x y z
N GLY A 1 13.03 28.15 -23.08
CA GLY A 1 12.56 28.20 -21.69
C GLY A 1 12.80 26.84 -21.09
N ALA A 2 13.46 26.76 -19.93
CA ALA A 2 13.74 25.48 -19.28
C ALA A 2 12.41 24.79 -18.93
N GLY A 3 12.17 23.61 -19.48
CA GLY A 3 10.96 22.83 -19.19
C GLY A 3 10.94 22.44 -17.72
N THR A 4 9.81 22.64 -17.05
CA THR A 4 9.57 22.10 -15.71
C THR A 4 9.55 20.58 -15.78
N VAL A 5 10.36 19.93 -14.95
CA VAL A 5 10.42 18.47 -14.81
C VAL A 5 9.56 18.07 -13.62
N ASP A 6 8.65 17.12 -13.81
CA ASP A 6 7.80 16.57 -12.75
C ASP A 6 8.14 15.09 -12.55
N ILE A 7 8.31 14.66 -11.30
CA ILE A 7 8.49 13.26 -10.91
C ILE A 7 7.12 12.65 -10.72
N THR A 8 6.76 11.70 -11.60
CA THR A 8 5.44 11.07 -11.60
C THR A 8 5.44 9.67 -11.01
N HIS A 9 6.59 8.99 -11.00
CA HIS A 9 6.72 7.61 -10.53
C HIS A 9 8.03 7.42 -9.77
N VAL A 10 8.03 6.48 -8.83
CA VAL A 10 9.20 5.92 -8.15
C VAL A 10 9.28 4.44 -8.44
N ILE A 11 10.51 3.93 -8.52
CA ILE A 11 10.77 2.51 -8.73
C ILE A 11 11.30 1.93 -7.41
N SER A 12 10.70 0.84 -6.94
CA SER A 12 11.15 0.13 -5.74
C SER A 12 12.43 -0.65 -6.03
N ALA A 13 13.11 -1.11 -4.97
CA ALA A 13 14.30 -1.97 -5.11
C ALA A 13 13.99 -3.28 -5.85
N GLU A 14 12.74 -3.74 -5.80
CA GLU A 14 12.27 -4.96 -6.47
C GLU A 14 11.81 -4.73 -7.91
N GLY A 15 12.00 -3.51 -8.43
CA GLY A 15 11.65 -3.14 -9.80
C GLY A 15 10.17 -2.76 -10.01
N GLU A 16 9.41 -2.58 -8.94
CA GLU A 16 8.00 -2.18 -9.05
C GLU A 16 7.86 -0.68 -9.26
N SER A 17 7.03 -0.26 -10.22
CA SER A 17 6.75 1.15 -10.48
C SER A 17 5.51 1.60 -9.70
N MET A 18 5.64 2.67 -8.93
CA MET A 18 4.56 3.27 -8.14
C MET A 18 4.41 4.74 -8.48
N ALA A 19 3.17 5.19 -8.70
CA ALA A 19 2.86 6.59 -8.93
C ALA A 19 3.10 7.45 -7.66
N VAL A 20 3.72 8.62 -7.85
CA VAL A 20 3.94 9.62 -6.80
C VAL A 20 2.67 10.45 -6.66
N GLY A 21 1.91 10.19 -5.61
CA GLY A 21 0.62 10.82 -5.36
C GLY A 21 -0.49 10.36 -6.30
N THR A 22 -1.67 10.96 -6.16
CA THR A 22 -2.88 10.67 -6.96
C THR A 22 -3.07 11.60 -8.16
N GLY A 23 -2.04 12.37 -8.53
CA GLY A 23 -2.15 13.51 -9.44
C GLY A 23 -0.95 13.74 -10.35
N ARG A 24 -0.59 15.01 -10.58
CA ARG A 24 0.42 15.43 -11.59
C ARG A 24 1.88 15.17 -11.22
N GLY A 25 2.16 14.40 -10.17
CA GLY A 25 3.51 14.20 -9.64
C GLY A 25 4.06 15.40 -8.87
N VAL A 26 5.34 15.32 -8.49
CA VAL A 26 6.06 16.36 -7.75
C VAL A 26 6.95 17.16 -8.70
N ARG A 27 6.80 18.49 -8.70
CA ARG A 27 7.63 19.35 -9.52
C ARG A 27 9.03 19.47 -8.95
N VAL A 28 10.03 19.25 -9.81
CA VAL A 28 11.44 19.50 -9.50
C VAL A 28 11.70 21.00 -9.62
N SER A 29 11.58 21.71 -8.50
CA SER A 29 11.85 23.14 -8.42
C SER A 29 12.36 23.51 -7.04
N GLY A 30 13.41 24.34 -6.99
CA GLY A 30 14.00 24.79 -5.74
C GLY A 30 14.99 23.79 -5.14
N GLU A 31 15.02 23.74 -3.80
CA GLU A 31 15.95 22.92 -3.04
C GLU A 31 15.70 21.42 -3.24
N VAL A 32 16.78 20.67 -3.43
CA VAL A 32 16.75 19.22 -3.65
C VAL A 32 16.04 18.47 -2.54
N GLU A 33 16.34 18.79 -1.29
CA GLU A 33 15.74 18.10 -0.15
C GLU A 33 14.23 18.32 -0.05
N GLU A 34 13.76 19.51 -0.42
CA GLU A 34 12.35 19.86 -0.30
C GLU A 34 11.50 19.05 -1.28
N TRP A 35 11.86 19.03 -2.58
CA TRP A 35 11.10 18.22 -3.53
C TRP A 35 11.30 16.72 -3.33
N LEU A 36 12.46 16.27 -2.81
CA LEU A 36 12.64 14.86 -2.43
C LEU A 36 11.73 14.44 -1.27
N LYS A 37 11.62 15.26 -0.21
CA LYS A 37 10.69 15.01 0.91
C LYS A 37 9.25 14.94 0.41
N GLN A 38 8.87 15.80 -0.53
CA GLN A 38 7.53 15.76 -1.14
C GLN A 38 7.29 14.47 -1.93
N VAL A 39 8.28 14.00 -2.71
CA VAL A 39 8.20 12.72 -3.43
C VAL A 39 8.01 11.57 -2.44
N GLU A 40 8.79 11.54 -1.36
CA GLU A 40 8.69 10.50 -0.35
C GLU A 40 7.29 10.46 0.30
N VAL A 41 6.82 11.61 0.80
CA VAL A 41 5.52 11.69 1.48
C VAL A 41 4.38 11.27 0.56
N GLN A 42 4.40 11.70 -0.70
CA GLN A 42 3.37 11.33 -1.68
C GLN A 42 3.46 9.85 -2.07
N SER A 43 4.66 9.30 -2.20
CA SER A 43 4.88 7.87 -2.47
C SER A 43 4.34 6.99 -1.34
N GLN A 44 4.61 7.38 -0.08
CA GLN A 44 4.05 6.68 1.08
C GLN A 44 2.51 6.77 1.11
N ALA A 45 1.94 7.91 0.73
CA ALA A 45 0.49 8.08 0.65
C ALA A 45 -0.13 7.16 -0.41
N SER A 46 0.47 7.08 -1.61
CA SER A 46 0.06 6.15 -2.67
C SER A 46 0.08 4.70 -2.19
N LEU A 47 1.16 4.28 -1.53
CA LEU A 47 1.28 2.92 -1.00
C LEU A 47 0.18 2.61 0.03
N ARG A 48 -0.07 3.53 0.98
CA ARG A 48 -1.15 3.37 1.98
C ARG A 48 -2.52 3.28 1.32
N GLN A 49 -2.76 4.06 0.26
CA GLN A 49 -4.02 3.98 -0.49
C GLN A 49 -4.15 2.63 -1.22
N ALA A 50 -3.08 2.15 -1.84
CA ALA A 50 -3.05 0.84 -2.49
C ALA A 50 -3.35 -0.29 -1.49
N ILE A 51 -2.76 -0.25 -0.29
CA ILE A 51 -3.05 -1.21 0.79
C ILE A 51 -4.54 -1.15 1.17
N ARG A 52 -5.11 0.04 1.38
CA ARG A 52 -6.54 0.20 1.74
C ARG A 52 -7.46 -0.34 0.66
N ALA A 53 -7.19 -0.03 -0.61
CA ALA A 53 -7.93 -0.56 -1.74
C ALA A 53 -7.80 -2.09 -1.83
N GLY A 54 -6.59 -2.61 -1.61
CA GLY A 54 -6.29 -4.03 -1.57
C GLY A 54 -7.07 -4.77 -0.48
N MET A 55 -7.20 -4.21 0.73
CA MET A 55 -8.03 -4.80 1.80
C MET A 55 -9.50 -4.96 1.38
N SER A 56 -10.06 -3.97 0.67
CA SER A 56 -11.44 -4.06 0.18
C SER A 56 -11.60 -5.08 -0.95
N ARG A 57 -10.57 -5.31 -1.77
CA ARG A 57 -10.58 -6.31 -2.85
C ARG A 57 -10.35 -7.72 -2.33
N TYR A 58 -9.54 -7.87 -1.30
CA TYR A 58 -9.20 -9.17 -0.73
C TYR A 58 -10.45 -9.96 -0.30
N SER A 59 -11.49 -9.29 0.19
CA SER A 59 -12.75 -9.93 0.61
C SER A 59 -13.70 -10.26 -0.55
N SER A 60 -13.50 -9.69 -1.75
CA SER A 60 -14.42 -9.83 -2.88
C SER A 60 -13.97 -10.81 -3.96
N MET A 61 -12.76 -11.37 -3.85
CA MET A 61 -12.21 -12.31 -4.83
C MET A 61 -11.38 -13.42 -4.19
N PRO A 62 -11.12 -14.54 -4.90
CA PRO A 62 -10.22 -15.58 -4.43
C PRO A 62 -8.81 -15.05 -4.16
N ARG A 63 -8.15 -15.60 -3.12
CA ARG A 63 -6.82 -15.15 -2.67
C ARG A 63 -5.75 -15.27 -3.76
N ALA A 64 -5.80 -16.33 -4.56
CA ALA A 64 -4.87 -16.55 -5.66
C ALA A 64 -5.00 -15.44 -6.73
N ASP A 65 -6.25 -15.07 -7.05
CA ASP A 65 -6.54 -14.03 -8.04
C ASP A 65 -6.17 -12.65 -7.51
N PHE A 66 -6.38 -12.38 -6.21
CA PHE A 66 -5.89 -11.16 -5.56
C PHE A 66 -4.37 -11.06 -5.63
N ALA A 67 -3.65 -12.13 -5.29
CA ALA A 67 -2.20 -12.17 -5.30
C ALA A 67 -1.61 -12.04 -6.72
N ALA A 68 -2.31 -12.54 -7.74
CA ALA A 68 -1.93 -12.41 -9.14
C ALA A 68 -2.40 -11.09 -9.78
N SER A 69 -3.10 -10.22 -9.04
CA SER A 69 -3.63 -8.96 -9.60
C SER A 69 -2.50 -8.01 -9.98
N LEU A 70 -2.48 -7.60 -11.25
CA LEU A 70 -1.50 -6.64 -11.79
C LEU A 70 -1.71 -5.21 -11.28
N ASP A 71 -2.87 -4.94 -10.68
CA ASP A 71 -3.25 -3.60 -10.22
C ASP A 71 -2.68 -3.25 -8.83
N THR A 72 -2.13 -4.23 -8.12
CA THR A 72 -1.69 -4.05 -6.73
C THR A 72 -0.19 -4.30 -6.66
N LEU A 73 0.56 -3.32 -6.12
CA LEU A 73 1.98 -3.49 -5.85
C LEU A 73 2.19 -4.74 -4.97
N GLY A 74 3.20 -5.55 -5.27
CA GLY A 74 3.52 -6.75 -4.51
C GLY A 74 3.77 -6.45 -3.03
N GLN A 75 4.36 -5.30 -2.72
CA GLN A 75 4.45 -4.80 -1.34
C GLN A 75 3.07 -4.62 -0.68
N ALA A 76 2.12 -4.03 -1.39
CA ALA A 76 0.75 -3.86 -0.89
C ALA A 76 0.01 -5.20 -0.77
N VAL A 77 0.20 -6.13 -1.72
CA VAL A 77 -0.35 -7.49 -1.64
C VAL A 77 0.14 -8.21 -0.39
N GLY A 78 1.45 -8.22 -0.15
CA GLY A 78 2.07 -8.86 1.01
C GLY A 78 1.53 -8.30 2.33
N THR A 79 1.49 -6.97 2.46
CA THR A 79 0.94 -6.32 3.65
C THR A 79 -0.54 -6.63 3.86
N VAL A 80 -1.37 -6.60 2.82
CA VAL A 80 -2.79 -6.96 2.93
C VAL A 80 -2.95 -8.42 3.37
N CYS A 81 -2.20 -9.35 2.79
CA CYS A 81 -2.22 -10.75 3.18
C CYS A 81 -1.86 -10.94 4.65
N GLN A 82 -0.83 -10.24 5.15
CA GLN A 82 -0.44 -10.26 6.56
C GLN A 82 -1.54 -9.74 7.48
N ILE A 83 -2.15 -8.59 7.15
CA ILE A 83 -3.27 -8.01 7.91
C ILE A 83 -4.44 -8.99 7.99
N MET A 84 -4.83 -9.55 6.84
CA MET A 84 -5.99 -10.45 6.76
C MET A 84 -5.72 -11.79 7.44
N TRP A 85 -4.48 -12.28 7.39
CA TRP A 85 -4.08 -13.48 8.13
C TRP A 85 -4.11 -13.27 9.64
N ALA A 86 -3.56 -12.16 10.13
CA ALA A 86 -3.58 -11.82 11.56
C ALA A 86 -5.02 -11.75 12.08
N ARG A 87 -5.88 -10.98 11.38
CA ARG A 87 -7.30 -10.86 11.74
C ARG A 87 -8.03 -12.20 11.74
N GLY A 88 -7.88 -12.99 10.66
CA GLY A 88 -8.52 -14.30 10.57
C GLY A 88 -8.04 -15.29 11.63
N THR A 89 -6.78 -15.16 12.05
CA THR A 89 -6.21 -15.96 13.14
C THR A 89 -6.79 -15.55 14.49
N GLU A 90 -6.86 -14.25 14.78
CA GLU A 90 -7.51 -13.72 16.00
C GLU A 90 -8.97 -14.17 16.10
N ASP A 91 -9.75 -14.01 15.02
CA ASP A 91 -11.15 -14.43 14.95
C ASP A 91 -11.29 -15.94 15.22
N ALA A 92 -10.41 -16.77 14.67
CA ALA A 92 -10.42 -18.22 14.89
C ALA A 92 -10.07 -18.60 16.34
N ILE A 93 -9.12 -17.91 16.96
CA ILE A 93 -8.73 -18.14 18.35
C ILE A 93 -9.88 -17.72 19.29
N VAL A 94 -10.53 -16.59 19.04
CA VAL A 94 -11.71 -16.13 19.78
C VAL A 94 -12.87 -17.12 19.64
N ALA A 95 -13.15 -17.61 18.43
CA ALA A 95 -14.21 -18.60 18.19
C ALA A 95 -13.97 -19.93 18.93
N GLN A 96 -12.71 -20.26 19.22
CA GLN A 96 -12.32 -21.43 20.01
C GLN A 96 -12.31 -21.17 21.52
N GLY A 97 -12.68 -19.96 21.97
CA GLY A 97 -12.71 -19.59 23.39
C GLY A 97 -11.32 -19.43 24.02
N LEU A 98 -10.24 -19.46 23.23
CA LEU A 98 -8.87 -19.43 23.72
C LEU A 98 -8.37 -18.02 24.07
N LEU A 99 -9.14 -16.98 23.70
CA LEU A 99 -8.92 -15.58 24.09
C LEU A 99 -10.03 -15.02 25.00
N GLY A 100 -10.85 -15.88 25.62
CA GLY A 100 -11.93 -15.50 26.52
C GLY A 100 -11.62 -15.71 28.00
N GLY A 101 -11.04 -14.70 28.65
CA GLY A 101 -11.43 -14.26 29.99
C GLY A 101 -11.83 -12.79 29.84
N ASP A 102 -13.04 -12.33 30.14
CA ASP A 102 -13.88 -12.67 31.27
C ASP A 102 -15.35 -12.82 30.86
N SER A 103 -15.97 -13.94 31.22
CA SER A 103 -17.42 -14.03 31.32
C SER A 103 -17.84 -13.43 32.67
N SER A 104 -18.62 -12.34 32.65
CA SER A 104 -19.46 -11.89 33.78
C SER A 104 -20.72 -12.75 33.89
#